data_AF-A0ABD0P690-F1
#
_entry.id   AF-A0ABD0P690-F1
#
_cell.length_a   1.000
_cell.length_b   1.000
_cell.length_c   1.000
_cell.angle_alpha   90.00
_cell.angle_beta   90.00
_cell.angle_gamma   90.00
#
_symmetry.space_group_name_H-M   'P 1'
#
loop_
_entity.id
_entity.type
_entity.pdbx_description
1 polymer ?
#
loop_
_entity_poly.entity_id
_entity_poly.type
_entity_poly.pdbx_seq_one_letter_code
_entity_poly.pdbx_strand_id
1 'polypeptide(L)' 'VCLLGNRTLQNHDFDKCMKTEIIDNVTVTTKLWSLFCKGPELNASCNEYFTLNNVTEIQGIPGLTSGVIS' A
#
# COMPACT_ATOMS: atom_id res chain seq x y z
N VAL A 1 8.12 -0.78 5.65
CA VAL A 1 7.92 0.58 5.08
C VAL A 1 7.06 0.43 3.85
N CYS A 2 5.98 1.18 3.78
CA CYS A 2 5.06 1.09 2.66
C CYS A 2 5.38 2.12 1.58
N LEU A 3 5.41 1.68 0.33
CA LEU A 3 5.63 2.50 -0.85
C LEU A 3 4.41 2.40 -1.76
N LEU A 4 4.00 3.52 -2.32
CA LEU A 4 3.07 3.60 -3.44
C LEU A 4 3.86 4.11 -4.65
N GLY A 5 4.16 3.22 -5.60
CA GLY A 5 5.07 3.51 -6.71
C GLY A 5 6.46 3.87 -6.18
N ASN A 6 6.81 5.15 -6.25
CA ASN A 6 8.07 5.70 -5.74
C ASN A 6 7.90 6.63 -4.53
N ARG A 7 6.70 6.71 -3.94
CA ARG A 7 6.40 7.56 -2.78
C ARG A 7 6.24 6.73 -1.52
N THR A 8 6.95 7.12 -0.47
CA THR A 8 6.79 6.51 0.86
C THR A 8 5.48 6.95 1.49
N LEU A 9 4.73 5.99 2.04
CA LEU A 9 3.48 6.24 2.74
C LEU A 9 3.72 6.30 4.25
N GLN A 10 3.02 7.21 4.92
CA GLN A 10 3.02 7.28 6.38
C GLN A 10 2.09 6.20 6.95
N ASN A 11 2.68 5.21 7.63
CA ASN A 11 2.00 4.03 8.17
C ASN A 11 1.05 4.30 9.38
N HIS A 12 0.62 5.54 9.63
CA HIS A 12 -0.19 5.87 10.82
C HIS A 12 -1.69 5.61 10.60
N ASP A 13 -2.16 5.73 9.36
CA ASP A 13 -3.59 5.69 9.02
C ASP A 13 -4.02 4.37 8.35
N PHE A 14 -3.12 3.38 8.23
CA PHE A 14 -3.43 2.06 7.67
C PHE A 14 -2.59 0.95 8.30
N ASP A 15 -3.22 -0.23 8.46
CA ASP A 15 -2.59 -1.38 9.13
C ASP A 15 -1.80 -2.26 8.16
N LYS A 16 -2.19 -2.28 6.88
CA LYS A 16 -1.61 -3.17 5.86
C LYS A 16 -1.17 -2.38 4.63
N CYS A 17 0.04 -2.66 4.16
CA CYS A 17 0.60 -2.08 2.96
C CYS A 17 0.08 -2.80 1.70
N MET A 18 -1.24 -2.80 1.51
CA MET A 18 -1.88 -3.48 0.39
C MET A 18 -3.17 -2.76 0.02
N LYS A 19 -3.55 -2.78 -1.26
CA LYS A 19 -4.79 -2.14 -1.74
C LYS A 19 -6.03 -2.94 -1.39
N THR A 20 -5.93 -4.25 -1.53
CA THR A 20 -7.01 -5.22 -1.33
C THR A 20 -6.46 -6.42 -0.58
N GLU A 21 -7.35 -7.19 0.03
CA GLU A 21 -7.04 -8.42 0.75
C GLU A 21 -8.10 -9.48 0.42
N ILE A 22 -7.75 -10.76 0.56
CA ILE A 22 -8.69 -11.87 0.35
C ILE A 22 -9.12 -12.38 1.73
N ILE A 23 -10.41 -12.23 2.05
CA ILE A 23 -11.03 -12.77 3.27
C ILE A 23 -12.14 -13.71 2.82
N ASP A 24 -12.12 -14.96 3.28
CA ASP A 24 -13.13 -15.98 2.95
C ASP A 24 -13.36 -16.16 1.42
N ASN A 25 -12.28 -16.16 0.63
CA ASN A 25 -12.29 -16.20 -0.84
C ASN A 25 -12.96 -14.98 -1.52
N VAL A 26 -13.17 -13.89 -0.78
CA VAL A 26 -13.70 -12.63 -1.30
C VAL A 26 -12.62 -11.56 -1.25
N THR A 27 -12.42 -10.86 -2.35
CA THR A 27 -11.54 -9.69 -2.41
C THR A 27 -12.23 -8.50 -1.76
N VAL A 28 -11.64 -7.99 -0.68
CA VAL A 28 -12.10 -6.81 0.05
C VAL A 28 -11.08 -5.69 -0.04
N THR A 29 -11.52 -4.44 0.10
CA THR A 29 -10.64 -3.27 0.13
C THR A 29 -10.03 -3.09 1.53
N THR A 30 -8.81 -2.57 1.60
CA THR A 30 -8.13 -2.31 2.88
C THR A 30 -8.39 -0.88 3.38
N LYS A 31 -7.98 -0.55 4.60
CA LYS A 31 -8.00 0.84 5.10
C LYS A 31 -7.20 1.80 4.21
N LEU A 32 -6.11 1.32 3.60
CA LEU A 32 -5.31 2.11 2.67
C LEU A 32 -6.14 2.56 1.46
N TRP A 33 -7.04 1.70 0.95
CA TRP A 33 -7.96 2.04 -0.13
C TRP A 33 -8.86 3.23 0.24
N SER A 34 -9.43 3.22 1.45
CA SER A 34 -10.32 4.28 1.93
C SER A 34 -9.64 5.65 2.05
N LEU A 35 -8.30 5.70 2.17
CA LEU A 35 -7.55 6.96 2.19
C LEU A 35 -7.43 7.61 0.81
N PHE A 36 -7.45 6.80 -0.25
CA PHE A 36 -7.23 7.27 -1.63
C PHE A 36 -8.47 7.19 -2.52
N CYS A 37 -9.54 6.53 -2.07
CA CYS A 37 -10.76 6.27 -2.84
C CYS A 37 -12.01 6.82 -2.15
N LYS A 38 -13.02 7.21 -2.93
CA LYS A 38 -14.29 7.78 -2.44
C LYS A 38 -15.31 6.75 -1.92
N GLY A 39 -14.89 5.51 -1.70
CA GLY A 39 -15.76 4.43 -1.24
C GLY A 39 -14.99 3.12 -1.00
N PRO A 40 -15.58 2.18 -0.25
CA PRO A 40 -15.00 0.86 -0.01
C PRO A 40 -15.20 -0.11 -1.19
N GLU A 41 -15.93 0.27 -2.24
CA GLU A 41 -16.11 -0.59 -3.40
C GLU A 41 -14.84 -0.70 -4.24
N LEU A 42 -14.62 -1.88 -4.85
CA LEU A 42 -13.50 -2.12 -5.78
C LEU A 42 -13.58 -1.26 -7.05
N ASN A 43 -14.78 -0.77 -7.39
CA ASN A 43 -15.03 0.12 -8.53
C ASN A 43 -15.10 1.60 -8.13
N ALA A 44 -14.76 1.96 -6.90
CA ALA A 44 -14.82 3.34 -6.44
C ALA A 44 -13.84 4.24 -7.22
N SER A 45 -14.20 5.53 -7.36
CA SER A 45 -13.29 6.52 -7.93
C SER A 45 -12.15 6.81 -6.95
N CYS A 46 -10.93 6.51 -7.38
CA CYS A 46 -9.71 6.68 -6.60
C CYS A 46 -8.82 7.78 -7.16
N ASN A 47 -7.88 8.25 -6.35
CA ASN A 47 -6.79 9.10 -6.80
C ASN A 47 -6.02 8.45 -7.96
N GLU A 48 -5.74 9.21 -9.02
CA GLU A 48 -5.09 8.71 -10.24
C GLU A 48 -3.74 8.04 -9.95
N TYR A 49 -2.91 8.64 -9.10
CA TYR A 49 -1.61 8.07 -8.75
C TYR A 49 -1.76 6.74 -7.99
N PHE A 50 -2.77 6.63 -7.12
CA PHE A 50 -3.07 5.39 -6.42
C PHE A 50 -3.56 4.30 -7.37
N THR A 51 -4.34 4.64 -8.40
CA THR A 51 -4.80 3.69 -9.42
C THR A 51 -3.65 3.21 -10.32
N LEU A 52 -2.77 4.11 -10.74
CA LEU A 52 -1.70 3.84 -11.71
C LEU A 52 -0.45 3.16 -11.12
N ASN A 53 -0.28 3.16 -9.79
CA ASN A 53 0.94 2.64 -9.16
C ASN A 53 0.66 1.45 -8.25
N ASN A 54 1.63 0.56 -8.12
CA ASN A 54 1.55 -0.58 -7.20
C ASN A 54 1.97 -0.17 -5.79
N VAL A 55 1.39 -0.86 -4.80
CA VAL A 55 1.79 -0.74 -3.40
C VAL A 55 2.79 -1.85 -3.10
N THR A 56 3.92 -1.51 -2.50
CA THR A 56 4.97 -2.46 -2.12
C THR A 56 5.43 -2.22 -0.69
N GLU A 57 5.73 -3.30 0.02
CA GLU A 57 6.32 -3.24 1.35
C GLU A 57 7.81 -3.58 1.26
N ILE A 58 8.65 -2.70 1.82
CA ILE A 58 10.10 -2.91 1.90
C ILE A 58 10.58 -2.87 3.36
N GLN A 59 11.67 -3.57 3.63
CA GLN A 59 12.33 -3.54 4.93
C GLN A 59 13.01 -2.18 5.14
N GLY A 60 12.65 -1.47 6.23
CA GLY A 60 13.18 -0.13 6.50
C GLY A 60 14.64 -0.12 6.95
N ILE A 61 15.07 -1.18 7.66
CA ILE A 61 16.46 -1.36 8.07
C ILE A 61 17.02 -2.49 7.22
N PRO A 62 17.75 -2.19 6.13
CA PRO A 62 18.25 -3.21 5.19
C PRO A 62 19.22 -4.23 5.82
N GLY A 63 19.67 -4.03 7.07
CA GLY A 63 20.58 -4.94 7.75
C GLY A 63 22.03 -4.74 7.28
N LEU A 64 22.98 -5.08 8.15
CA LEU A 64 24.40 -4.77 7.93
C LEU A 64 24.99 -5.48 6.69
N THR A 65 24.39 -6.61 6.26
CA THR A 65 24.84 -7.40 5.10
C THR A 65 24.23 -6.93 3.77
N SER A 66 23.39 -5.90 3.75
CA SER A 66 22.67 -5.49 2.52
C SER A 66 23.50 -4.68 1.54
N GLY A 67 24.73 -4.29 1.88
CA GLY A 67 25.63 -3.57 0.96
C GLY A 67 25.16 -2.17 0.56
N VAL A 68 24.10 -1.64 1.17
CA VAL A 68 23.54 -0.30 0.90
C VAL A 68 24.54 0.84 1.14
N ILE A 69 25.57 0.58 1.93
CA ILE A 69 26.72 1.45 2.13
C ILE A 69 27.94 0.58 1.77
N SER A 70 28.48 0.78 0.58
CA SER A 70 29.72 0.14 0.09
C SER A 70 30.65 1.22 -0.46
#